data_AF-A0AAD5L4P2-F1
#
_entry.id   AF-A0AAD5L4P2-F1
#
_cell.length_a   1.000
_cell.length_b   1.000
_cell.length_c   1.000
_cell.angle_alpha   90.00
_cell.angle_beta   90.00
_cell.angle_gamma   90.00
#
_symmetry.space_group_name_H-M   'P 1'
#
loop_
_entity.id
_entity.type
_entity.pdbx_description
1 polymer ?
#
loop_
_entity_poly.entity_id
_entity_poly.type
_entity_poly.pdbx_seq_one_letter_code
_entity_poly.pdbx_strand_id
1 'polypeptide(L)'
;MSKSTGNFFTVKECASEFGADATRFACADAGDGMDDANFALETCKMAILRLTTEEEWIKKVLEEKEKLRTGALNFTDQVFMHQMSHYINETAKYFDRMQWREGLHTGFFEFQIARDSYRDICSRSEMPMHREVIERFLEAQTIMLAPITPHFCEHLWKLLGKSGFVSTARWPQAFDLP
;
A
#
# COMPACT_ATOMS: atom_id res chain seq x y z
N MET A 1 -25.24 12.55 -3.32
CA MET A 1 -24.86 13.94 -2.98
C MET A 1 -25.81 14.92 -3.65
N SER A 2 -26.36 15.91 -2.94
CA SER A 2 -27.26 16.95 -3.49
C SER A 2 -26.91 18.33 -2.94
N LYS A 3 -26.85 19.33 -3.83
CA LYS A 3 -26.62 20.74 -3.45
C LYS A 3 -27.76 21.30 -2.60
N SER A 4 -29.00 20.91 -2.89
CA SER A 4 -30.19 21.46 -2.23
C SER A 4 -30.31 21.04 -0.76
N THR A 5 -29.71 19.91 -0.37
CA THR A 5 -29.73 19.41 1.01
C THR A 5 -28.45 19.75 1.78
N GLY A 6 -27.53 20.53 1.18
CA GLY A 6 -26.23 20.85 1.76
C GLY A 6 -25.22 19.69 1.79
N ASN A 7 -25.59 18.51 1.28
CA ASN A 7 -24.72 17.33 1.21
C ASN A 7 -24.06 17.25 -0.18
N PHE A 8 -23.15 18.19 -0.46
CA PHE A 8 -22.43 18.29 -1.72
C PHE A 8 -21.01 18.80 -1.49
N PHE A 9 -20.04 18.08 -2.05
CA PHE A 9 -18.64 18.45 -2.01
C PHE A 9 -18.08 18.49 -3.43
N THR A 10 -17.36 19.54 -3.76
CA THR A 10 -16.60 19.65 -5.00
C THR A 10 -15.27 18.91 -4.86
N VAL A 11 -14.74 18.42 -5.99
CA VAL A 11 -13.40 17.80 -6.02
C VAL A 11 -12.33 18.76 -5.48
N LYS A 12 -12.48 20.07 -5.74
CA LYS A 12 -11.56 21.10 -5.24
C LYS A 12 -11.58 21.24 -3.73
N GLU A 13 -12.77 21.20 -3.12
CA GLU A 13 -12.91 21.22 -1.66
C GLU A 13 -12.28 19.97 -1.05
N CYS A 14 -12.61 18.77 -1.55
CA CYS A 14 -12.01 17.53 -1.04
C CYS A 14 -10.49 17.51 -1.16
N ALA A 15 -9.94 17.90 -2.32
CA ALA A 15 -8.50 17.95 -2.53
C ALA A 15 -7.80 19.01 -1.66
N SER A 16 -8.48 20.11 -1.33
CA SER A 16 -7.91 21.16 -0.48
C SER A 16 -7.96 20.79 1.01
N GLU A 17 -9.00 20.09 1.44
CA GLU A 17 -9.20 19.68 2.84
C GLU A 17 -8.42 18.41 3.21
N PHE A 18 -8.44 17.39 2.33
CA PHE A 18 -7.86 16.08 2.62
C PHE A 18 -6.58 15.78 1.83
N GLY A 19 -6.29 16.55 0.78
CA GLY A 19 -5.26 16.22 -0.20
C GLY A 19 -5.78 15.30 -1.31
N ALA A 20 -5.09 15.35 -2.45
CA ALA A 20 -5.47 14.60 -3.65
C ALA A 20 -5.45 13.08 -3.42
N ASP A 21 -4.42 12.57 -2.75
CA ASP A 21 -4.25 11.12 -2.58
C ASP A 21 -5.24 10.53 -1.59
N ALA A 22 -5.51 11.18 -0.46
CA ALA A 22 -6.54 10.72 0.48
C ALA A 22 -7.94 10.74 -0.16
N THR A 23 -8.24 11.75 -0.98
CA THR A 23 -9.49 11.81 -1.74
C THR A 23 -9.58 10.65 -2.73
N ARG A 24 -8.52 10.38 -3.51
CA ARG A 24 -8.48 9.23 -4.46
C ARG A 24 -8.58 7.89 -3.75
N PHE A 25 -7.93 7.74 -2.60
CA PHE A 25 -8.03 6.55 -1.74
C PHE A 25 -9.49 6.30 -1.33
N ALA A 26 -10.18 7.32 -0.84
CA ALA A 26 -11.60 7.20 -0.49
C ALA A 26 -12.51 6.94 -1.70
N CYS A 27 -12.17 7.47 -2.88
CA CYS A 27 -12.87 7.12 -4.12
C CYS A 27 -12.68 5.64 -4.50
N ALA A 28 -11.46 5.11 -4.36
CA ALA A 28 -11.19 3.70 -4.64
C ALA A 28 -11.93 2.79 -3.65
N ASP A 29 -12.09 3.19 -2.39
CA ASP A 29 -12.83 2.42 -1.37
C ASP A 29 -14.38 2.54 -1.50
N ALA A 30 -14.89 3.49 -2.28
CA ALA A 30 -16.31 3.83 -2.30
C ALA A 30 -17.23 2.71 -2.82
N GLY A 31 -16.70 1.80 -3.65
CA GLY A 31 -17.42 0.63 -4.18
C GLY A 31 -17.02 0.24 -5.61
N ASP A 32 -17.08 -1.07 -5.90
CA ASP A 32 -16.75 -1.67 -7.20
C ASP A 32 -17.97 -2.24 -7.95
N GLY A 33 -19.14 -2.24 -7.31
CA GLY A 33 -20.36 -2.85 -7.83
C GLY A 33 -21.18 -1.92 -8.73
N MET A 34 -22.35 -2.41 -9.12
CA MET A 34 -23.37 -1.60 -9.82
C MET A 34 -24.25 -0.79 -8.87
N ASP A 35 -24.13 -1.04 -7.56
CA ASP A 35 -24.82 -0.27 -6.52
C ASP A 35 -24.22 1.13 -6.38
N ASP A 36 -24.98 2.03 -5.76
CA ASP A 36 -24.51 3.41 -5.51
C ASP A 36 -23.26 3.41 -4.62
N ALA A 37 -22.13 3.85 -5.20
CA ALA A 37 -20.88 4.02 -4.47
C ALA A 37 -21.03 5.05 -3.35
N ASN A 38 -20.43 4.76 -2.20
CA ASN A 38 -20.53 5.60 -1.01
C ASN A 38 -19.21 6.28 -0.68
N PHE A 39 -19.06 7.53 -1.11
CA PHE A 39 -17.92 8.36 -0.73
C PHE A 39 -18.11 8.96 0.67
N ALA A 40 -17.32 8.48 1.65
CA ALA A 40 -17.38 8.94 3.04
C ALA A 40 -16.17 9.83 3.40
N LEU A 41 -16.44 11.00 3.99
CA LEU A 41 -15.37 11.91 4.47
C LEU A 41 -14.52 11.29 5.58
N GLU A 42 -15.12 10.42 6.40
CA GLU A 42 -14.37 9.67 7.41
C GLU A 42 -13.33 8.75 6.79
N THR A 43 -13.61 8.15 5.62
CA THR A 43 -12.62 7.37 4.87
C THR A 43 -11.45 8.25 4.42
N CYS A 44 -11.69 9.51 4.04
CA CYS A 44 -10.62 10.45 3.69
C CYS A 44 -9.70 10.73 4.90
N LYS A 45 -10.28 11.03 6.06
CA LYS A 45 -9.52 11.27 7.30
C LYS A 45 -8.70 10.05 7.71
N MET A 46 -9.30 8.87 7.63
CA MET A 46 -8.62 7.61 7.91
C MET A 46 -7.51 7.31 6.90
N ALA A 47 -7.70 7.64 5.62
CA ALA A 47 -6.66 7.51 4.61
C ALA A 47 -5.44 8.39 4.93
N ILE A 48 -5.65 9.65 5.34
CA ILE A 48 -4.55 10.52 5.77
C ILE A 48 -3.76 9.85 6.89
N LEU A 49 -4.45 9.43 7.97
CA LEU A 49 -3.80 8.79 9.11
C LEU A 49 -2.99 7.55 8.69
N ARG A 50 -3.59 6.67 7.88
CA ARG A 50 -2.94 5.44 7.40
C ARG A 50 -1.69 5.73 6.57
N LEU A 51 -1.78 6.65 5.61
CA LEU A 51 -0.66 7.02 4.75
C LEU A 51 0.47 7.67 5.56
N THR A 52 0.15 8.56 6.51
CA THR A 52 1.16 9.19 7.36
C THR A 52 1.82 8.19 8.30
N THR A 53 1.06 7.28 8.92
CA THR A 53 1.64 6.25 9.81
C THR A 53 2.51 5.27 9.02
N GLU A 54 2.14 4.96 7.78
CA GLU A 54 2.94 4.11 6.92
C GLU A 54 4.25 4.80 6.53
N GLU A 55 4.20 6.09 6.14
CA GLU A 55 5.41 6.88 5.85
C GLU A 55 6.39 6.91 7.03
N GLU A 56 5.89 7.15 8.24
CA GLU A 56 6.71 7.14 9.46
C GLU A 56 7.35 5.78 9.70
N TRP A 57 6.60 4.70 9.51
CA TRP A 57 7.13 3.34 9.63
C TRP A 57 8.22 3.07 8.60
N ILE A 58 8.01 3.45 7.33
CA ILE A 58 9.00 3.29 6.26
C ILE A 58 10.28 4.05 6.59
N LYS A 59 10.17 5.32 7.00
CA LYS A 59 11.32 6.13 7.40
C LYS A 59 12.12 5.48 8.51
N LYS A 60 11.45 5.00 9.56
CA LYS A 60 12.10 4.30 10.67
C LYS A 60 12.83 3.04 10.20
N VAL A 61 12.22 2.23 9.34
CA VAL A 61 12.86 1.02 8.77
C VAL A 61 14.10 1.38 7.96
N LEU A 62 14.07 2.47 7.20
CA LEU A 62 15.21 2.95 6.42
C LEU A 62 16.34 3.51 7.30
N GLU A 63 16.01 4.16 8.42
CA GLU A 63 17.00 4.60 9.42
C GLU A 63 17.66 3.42 10.15
N GLU A 64 16.87 2.37 10.43
CA GLU A 64 17.32 1.17 11.15
C GLU A 64 17.78 0.04 10.21
N LYS A 65 18.05 0.36 8.94
CA LYS A 65 18.32 -0.60 7.88
C LYS A 65 19.51 -1.53 8.18
N GLU A 66 20.48 -1.07 8.96
CA GLU A 66 21.66 -1.85 9.39
C GLU A 66 21.36 -2.84 10.53
N LYS A 67 20.22 -2.70 11.22
CA LYS A 67 19.75 -3.65 12.24
C LYS A 67 19.02 -4.85 11.62
N LEU A 68 18.62 -4.73 10.34
CA LEU A 68 17.99 -5.82 9.60
C LEU A 68 19.03 -6.89 9.27
N ARG A 69 18.64 -8.16 9.37
CA ARG A 69 19.57 -9.24 9.00
C ARG A 69 19.68 -9.36 7.49
N THR A 70 20.79 -9.94 7.07
CA THR A 70 21.11 -10.29 5.69
C THR A 70 21.55 -11.75 5.62
N GLY A 71 21.55 -12.35 4.43
CA GLY A 71 22.01 -13.72 4.21
C GLY A 71 20.88 -14.66 3.78
N ALA A 72 20.94 -15.93 4.21
CA ALA A 72 19.98 -16.94 3.77
C ALA A 72 18.58 -16.67 4.33
N LEU A 73 17.56 -16.85 3.47
CA LEU A 73 16.15 -16.73 3.86
C LEU A 73 15.75 -17.91 4.76
N ASN A 74 15.14 -17.60 5.90
CA ASN A 74 14.58 -18.62 6.77
C ASN A 74 13.15 -19.00 6.33
N PHE A 75 12.55 -19.97 7.02
CA PHE A 75 11.19 -20.42 6.71
C PHE A 75 10.16 -19.27 6.78
N THR A 76 10.25 -18.41 7.80
CA THR A 76 9.33 -17.29 7.99
C THR A 76 9.43 -16.26 6.86
N ASP A 77 10.64 -15.99 6.37
CA ASP A 77 10.86 -15.14 5.18
C ASP A 77 10.20 -15.71 3.95
N GLN A 78 10.41 -17.01 3.71
CA GLN A 78 9.85 -17.68 2.55
C GLN A 78 8.33 -17.64 2.59
N VAL A 79 7.72 -17.91 3.76
CA VAL A 79 6.27 -17.78 3.94
C VAL A 79 5.79 -16.37 3.60
N PHE A 80 6.46 -15.33 4.09
CA PHE A 80 6.06 -13.95 3.80
C PHE A 80 6.29 -13.59 2.31
N MET A 81 7.37 -14.05 1.69
CA MET A 81 7.63 -13.89 0.25
C MET A 81 6.53 -14.56 -0.60
N HIS A 82 6.03 -15.72 -0.19
CA HIS A 82 4.91 -16.40 -0.84
C HIS A 82 3.59 -15.64 -0.65
N GLN A 83 3.32 -15.15 0.56
CA GLN A 83 2.15 -14.30 0.81
C GLN A 83 2.20 -13.03 -0.05
N MET A 84 3.36 -12.37 -0.12
CA MET A 84 3.53 -11.19 -0.97
C MET A 84 3.21 -11.50 -2.43
N SER A 85 3.71 -12.62 -2.94
CA SER A 85 3.47 -13.05 -4.32
C SER A 85 1.99 -13.34 -4.60
N HIS A 86 1.31 -13.96 -3.63
CA HIS A 86 -0.13 -14.18 -3.72
C HIS A 86 -0.89 -12.85 -3.84
N TYR A 87 -0.65 -11.90 -2.94
CA TYR A 87 -1.34 -10.61 -2.95
C TYR A 87 -1.00 -9.77 -4.19
N ILE A 88 0.26 -9.76 -4.63
CA ILE A 88 0.67 -9.10 -5.89
C ILE A 88 -0.17 -9.58 -7.08
N ASN A 89 -0.37 -10.90 -7.18
CA ASN A 89 -1.16 -11.51 -8.25
C ASN A 89 -2.66 -11.25 -8.10
N GLU A 90 -3.20 -11.33 -6.88
CA GLU A 90 -4.62 -11.06 -6.64
C GLU A 90 -4.97 -9.58 -6.90
N THR A 91 -4.15 -8.64 -6.43
CA THR A 91 -4.33 -7.21 -6.69
C THR A 91 -4.29 -6.92 -8.20
N ALA A 92 -3.38 -7.55 -8.95
CA ALA A 92 -3.36 -7.42 -10.41
C ALA A 92 -4.66 -7.89 -11.06
N LYS A 93 -5.19 -9.06 -10.66
CA LYS A 93 -6.47 -9.58 -11.17
C LYS A 93 -7.64 -8.65 -10.87
N TYR A 94 -7.67 -8.03 -9.69
CA TYR A 94 -8.70 -7.06 -9.34
C TYR A 94 -8.61 -5.80 -10.19
N PHE A 95 -7.41 -5.25 -10.38
CA PHE A 95 -7.20 -4.08 -11.25
C PHE A 95 -7.51 -4.37 -12.72
N ASP A 96 -7.17 -5.55 -13.24
CA ASP A 96 -7.53 -5.98 -14.60
C ASP A 96 -9.05 -6.02 -14.82
N ARG A 97 -9.82 -6.28 -13.75
CA ARG A 97 -11.29 -6.30 -13.74
C ARG A 97 -11.91 -4.97 -13.31
N MET A 98 -11.11 -3.93 -13.12
CA MET A 98 -11.54 -2.62 -12.62
C MET A 98 -12.22 -2.67 -11.24
N GLN A 99 -11.86 -3.66 -10.41
CA GLN A 99 -12.31 -3.78 -9.01
C GLN A 99 -11.31 -3.05 -8.10
N TRP A 100 -11.45 -1.74 -8.00
CA TRP A 100 -10.49 -0.86 -7.33
C TRP A 100 -10.54 -0.97 -5.81
N ARG A 101 -11.72 -1.15 -5.21
CA ARG A 101 -11.89 -1.38 -3.77
C ARG A 101 -11.25 -2.69 -3.35
N GLU A 102 -11.51 -3.78 -4.08
CA GLU A 102 -10.89 -5.08 -3.78
C GLU A 102 -9.38 -5.07 -4.03
N GLY A 103 -8.94 -4.39 -5.10
CA GLY A 103 -7.52 -4.16 -5.37
C GLY A 103 -6.84 -3.35 -4.25
N LEU A 104 -7.49 -2.31 -3.73
CA LEU A 104 -7.02 -1.55 -2.59
C LEU A 104 -6.98 -2.40 -1.31
N HIS A 105 -8.03 -3.16 -1.05
CA HIS A 105 -8.12 -4.04 0.12
C HIS A 105 -6.96 -5.04 0.14
N THR A 106 -6.72 -5.71 -0.99
CA THR A 106 -5.64 -6.69 -1.11
C THR A 106 -4.24 -6.06 -1.15
N GLY A 107 -4.03 -5.03 -1.96
CA GLY A 107 -2.71 -4.42 -2.20
C GLY A 107 -2.21 -3.51 -1.09
N PHE A 108 -3.12 -3.02 -0.24
CA PHE A 108 -2.79 -2.16 0.90
C PHE A 108 -3.05 -2.85 2.24
N PHE A 109 -4.31 -3.16 2.55
CA PHE A 109 -4.69 -3.61 3.89
C PHE A 109 -4.21 -5.04 4.20
N GLU A 110 -4.56 -6.02 3.38
CA GLU A 110 -4.12 -7.41 3.57
C GLU A 110 -2.60 -7.54 3.44
N PHE A 111 -2.00 -6.79 2.51
CA PHE A 111 -0.56 -6.73 2.35
C PHE A 111 0.16 -6.24 3.63
N GLN A 112 -0.36 -5.19 4.29
CA GLN A 112 0.16 -4.70 5.57
C GLN A 112 -0.07 -5.69 6.72
N ILE A 113 -1.23 -6.37 6.75
CA ILE A 113 -1.51 -7.41 7.76
C ILE A 113 -0.49 -8.55 7.66
N ALA A 114 -0.14 -8.98 6.44
CA ALA A 114 0.88 -10.00 6.22
C ALA A 114 2.26 -9.55 6.70
N ARG A 115 2.64 -8.29 6.44
CA ARG A 115 3.87 -7.68 6.96
C ARG A 115 3.88 -7.64 8.49
N ASP A 116 2.81 -7.18 9.11
CA ASP A 116 2.74 -7.04 10.56
C ASP A 116 2.80 -8.41 11.24
N SER A 117 2.18 -9.43 10.64
CA SER A 117 2.31 -10.82 11.09
C SER A 117 3.75 -11.32 10.99
N TYR A 118 4.45 -11.04 9.87
CA TYR A 118 5.87 -11.37 9.70
C TYR A 118 6.74 -10.69 10.76
N ARG A 119 6.53 -9.38 11.00
CA ARG A 119 7.23 -8.59 12.01
C ARG A 119 7.02 -9.18 13.42
N ASP A 120 5.79 -9.54 13.76
CA ASP A 120 5.44 -10.06 15.07
C ASP A 120 6.08 -11.44 15.33
N ILE A 121 6.12 -12.32 14.32
CA ILE A 121 6.82 -13.61 14.41
C ILE A 121 8.32 -13.40 14.60
N CYS A 122 8.93 -12.49 13.83
CA CYS A 122 10.34 -12.14 13.95
C CYS A 122 10.66 -11.62 15.36
N SER A 123 9.85 -10.69 15.87
CA SER A 123 10.02 -10.12 17.21
C SER A 123 9.90 -11.17 18.31
N ARG A 124 8.93 -12.10 18.23
CA ARG A 124 8.75 -13.19 19.22
C ARG A 124 9.86 -14.21 19.17
N SER A 125 10.51 -14.37 18.02
CA SER A 125 11.62 -15.29 17.82
C SER A 125 12.99 -14.65 18.10
N GLU A 126 13.00 -13.40 18.58
CA GLU A 126 14.21 -12.58 18.82
C GLU A 126 15.13 -12.50 17.59
N MET A 127 14.55 -12.60 16.39
CA MET A 127 15.26 -12.53 15.12
C MET A 127 14.87 -11.26 14.37
N PRO A 128 15.84 -10.43 13.94
CA PRO A 128 15.54 -9.30 13.08
C PRO A 128 14.90 -9.74 11.75
N MET A 129 14.07 -8.85 11.19
CA MET A 129 13.52 -9.00 9.85
C MET A 129 14.63 -9.00 8.79
N HIS A 130 14.40 -9.68 7.67
CA HIS A 130 15.36 -9.72 6.57
C HIS A 130 15.29 -8.47 5.71
N ARG A 131 16.45 -7.88 5.43
CA ARG A 131 16.60 -6.62 4.67
C ARG A 131 15.92 -6.69 3.30
N GLU A 132 16.30 -7.69 2.50
CA GLU A 132 15.80 -7.81 1.12
C GLU A 132 14.30 -8.12 1.06
N VAL A 133 13.77 -8.82 2.08
CA VAL A 133 12.34 -9.16 2.14
C VAL A 133 11.51 -7.91 2.41
N ILE A 134 11.96 -7.07 3.34
CA ILE A 134 11.31 -5.79 3.65
C ILE A 134 11.48 -4.79 2.50
N GLU A 135 12.66 -4.68 1.87
CA GLU A 135 12.84 -3.83 0.70
C GLU A 135 11.90 -4.23 -0.45
N ARG A 136 11.74 -5.54 -0.69
CA ARG A 136 10.78 -6.05 -1.68
C ARG A 136 9.35 -5.69 -1.32
N PHE A 137 8.96 -5.85 -0.06
CA PHE A 137 7.63 -5.43 0.42
C PHE A 137 7.38 -3.96 0.12
N LEU A 138 8.31 -3.09 0.51
CA LEU A 138 8.21 -1.64 0.34
C LEU A 138 8.07 -1.26 -1.13
N GLU A 139 8.90 -1.83 -1.99
CA GLU A 139 8.84 -1.60 -3.43
C GLU A 139 7.52 -2.09 -4.03
N ALA A 140 7.10 -3.31 -3.72
CA ALA A 140 5.86 -3.88 -4.25
C ALA A 140 4.64 -3.07 -3.81
N GLN A 141 4.53 -2.73 -2.51
CA GLN A 141 3.42 -1.92 -2.01
C GLN A 141 3.40 -0.52 -2.66
N THR A 142 4.57 0.11 -2.81
CA THR A 142 4.67 1.43 -3.43
C THR A 142 4.17 1.40 -4.87
N ILE A 143 4.53 0.37 -5.66
CA ILE A 143 4.07 0.23 -7.04
C ILE A 143 2.58 -0.10 -7.10
N MET A 144 2.09 -1.05 -6.29
CA MET A 144 0.67 -1.45 -6.29
C MET A 144 -0.27 -0.32 -5.90
N LEU A 145 0.18 0.58 -5.01
CA LEU A 145 -0.62 1.71 -4.54
C LEU A 145 -0.54 2.93 -5.48
N ALA A 146 0.47 3.02 -6.35
CA ALA A 146 0.69 4.17 -7.23
C ALA A 146 -0.51 4.56 -8.12
N PRO A 147 -1.34 3.64 -8.64
CA PRO A 147 -2.56 4.00 -9.36
C PRO A 147 -3.58 4.77 -8.51
N ILE A 148 -3.57 4.59 -7.19
CA ILE A 148 -4.53 5.17 -6.25
C ILE A 148 -3.95 6.44 -5.60
N THR A 149 -2.74 6.37 -5.03
CA THR A 149 -2.08 7.49 -4.33
C THR A 149 -0.73 7.86 -4.97
N PRO A 150 -0.74 8.38 -6.21
CA PRO A 150 0.50 8.56 -6.99
C PRO A 150 1.50 9.52 -6.35
N HIS A 151 1.07 10.61 -5.68
CA HIS A 151 2.00 11.60 -5.15
C HIS A 151 2.76 11.06 -3.93
N PHE A 152 2.05 10.35 -3.05
CA PHE A 152 2.58 9.60 -1.92
C PHE A 152 3.55 8.52 -2.41
N CYS A 153 3.16 7.71 -3.40
CA CYS A 153 4.02 6.69 -3.95
C CYS A 153 5.28 7.26 -4.61
N GLU A 154 5.21 8.40 -5.31
CA GLU A 154 6.40 9.09 -5.84
C GLU A 154 7.33 9.60 -4.72
N HIS A 155 6.76 10.07 -3.60
CA HIS A 155 7.55 10.43 -2.43
C HIS A 155 8.27 9.22 -1.84
N LEU A 156 7.54 8.11 -1.62
CA LEU A 156 8.11 6.86 -1.13
C LEU A 156 9.17 6.30 -2.08
N TRP A 157 8.93 6.33 -3.39
CA TRP A 157 9.88 5.86 -4.41
C TRP A 157 11.23 6.56 -4.29
N LYS A 158 11.22 7.88 -4.07
CA LYS A 158 12.43 8.67 -3.81
C LYS A 158 13.08 8.33 -2.48
N LEU A 159 12.30 8.14 -1.41
CA LEU A 159 12.82 7.72 -0.10
C LEU A 159 13.52 6.35 -0.17
N LEU A 160 12.99 5.43 -0.97
CA LEU A 160 13.59 4.13 -1.23
C LEU A 160 14.87 4.20 -2.10
N GLY A 161 15.27 5.40 -2.54
CA GLY A 161 16.45 5.60 -3.37
C GLY A 161 16.30 5.08 -4.80
N LYS A 162 15.07 4.89 -5.27
CA LYS A 162 14.81 4.40 -6.63
C LYS A 162 14.92 5.56 -7.63
N SER A 163 15.44 5.25 -8.81
CA SER A 163 15.54 6.21 -9.91
C SER A 163 14.27 6.26 -10.76
N GLY A 164 14.03 7.38 -11.43
CA GLY A 164 12.86 7.55 -12.31
C GLY A 164 11.57 7.79 -11.53
N PHE A 165 10.45 7.48 -12.16
CA PHE A 165 9.10 7.70 -11.62
C PHE A 165 8.41 6.36 -11.36
N VAL A 166 7.74 6.22 -10.21
CA VAL A 166 6.97 5.00 -9.90
C VAL A 166 5.86 4.76 -10.92
N SER A 167 5.30 5.83 -11.49
CA SER A 167 4.30 5.76 -12.56
C SER A 167 4.79 5.06 -13.84
N THR A 168 6.10 4.92 -14.02
CA THR A 168 6.72 4.20 -15.14
C THR A 168 7.32 2.85 -14.74
N ALA A 169 7.27 2.51 -13.45
CA ALA A 169 7.73 1.23 -12.95
C ALA A 169 6.84 0.10 -13.50
N ARG A 170 7.45 -1.07 -13.73
CA ARG A 170 6.68 -2.27 -14.09
C ARG A 170 5.96 -2.79 -12.86
N TRP A 171 4.82 -3.44 -13.07
CA TRP A 171 4.13 -4.17 -12.00
C TRP A 171 5.09 -5.12 -11.28
N PRO A 172 5.05 -5.21 -9.94
CA PRO A 172 5.95 -6.08 -9.20
C PRO A 172 5.76 -7.53 -9.63
N GLN A 173 6.86 -8.23 -9.85
CA GLN A 173 6.81 -9.64 -10.21
C GLN A 173 6.52 -10.48 -8.97
N ALA A 174 5.70 -11.53 -9.12
CA ALA A 174 5.60 -12.57 -8.12
C ALA A 174 6.97 -13.25 -7.94
N PHE A 175 7.24 -13.75 -6.74
CA PHE A 175 8.41 -14.57 -6.49
C PHE A 175 8.12 -15.98 -7.03
N ASP A 176 8.60 -16.26 -8.23
CA ASP A 176 8.61 -17.62 -8.78
C ASP A 176 9.78 -18.40 -8.17
N LEU A 177 9.49 -19.59 -7.64
CA LEU A 177 10.53 -20.55 -7.29
C LEU A 177 11.04 -21.24 -8.56
N PRO A 178 12.32 -21.61 -8.63
CA PRO A 178 12.76 -22.67 -9.54
C PRO A 178 12.07 -24.01 -9.23
#